data_AF-A0A2D4KQB5-F1
#
_entry.id   AF-A0A2D4KQB5-F1
#
_cell.length_a   1.000
_cell.length_b   1.000
_cell.length_c   1.000
_cell.angle_alpha   90.00
_cell.angle_beta   90.00
_cell.angle_gamma   90.00
#
_symmetry.space_group_name_H-M   'P 1'
#
loop_
_entity.id
_entity.type
_entity.pdbx_description
1 polymer ?
#
loop_
_entity_poly.entity_id
_entity_poly.type
_entity_poly.pdbx_seq_one_letter_code
_entity_poly.pdbx_strand_id
1 'polypeptide(L)'
;AGVPVQFDEHHLSEVQNMASEEILEQVLESMQKSKVALIGKIHTPMEYKGELASYDMRLRRKLDLFANVVRVSSLPGYKTRHNNLDLVIIREQTEGEYSSLEHESAKGVIECMKIITRAKSQRIAKFAFDFATKKG
;
A
#
# COMPACT_ATOMS: atom_id res chain seq x y z
N ALA A 1 12.29 21.94 13.98
CA ALA A 1 13.08 20.93 13.24
C ALA A 1 13.79 21.50 12.01
N GLY A 2 13.32 22.59 11.36
CA GLY A 2 14.11 23.28 10.32
C GLY A 2 14.48 22.40 9.12
N VAL A 3 13.74 21.32 8.88
CA VAL A 3 14.04 20.36 7.83
C VAL A 3 13.72 21.04 6.49
N PRO A 4 14.65 21.03 5.52
CA PRO A 4 14.48 21.72 4.25
C PRO A 4 13.53 20.92 3.32
N VAL A 5 12.23 20.95 3.64
CA VAL A 5 11.16 20.30 2.86
C VAL A 5 10.20 21.36 2.35
N GLN A 6 9.90 21.29 1.06
CA GLN A 6 8.80 22.02 0.43
C GLN A 6 7.68 21.03 0.10
N PHE A 7 6.46 21.33 0.52
CA PHE A 7 5.30 20.48 0.26
C PHE A 7 4.60 20.90 -1.03
N ASP A 8 4.27 19.90 -1.85
CA ASP A 8 3.32 19.99 -2.94
C ASP A 8 2.06 19.26 -2.49
N GLU A 9 1.03 20.02 -2.08
CA GLU A 9 -0.14 19.48 -1.38
C GLU A 9 -1.27 19.16 -2.35
N HIS A 10 -1.78 17.92 -2.26
CA HIS A 10 -2.88 17.43 -3.08
C HIS A 10 -4.00 16.87 -2.20
N HIS A 11 -5.25 17.17 -2.55
CA HIS A 11 -6.43 16.68 -1.83
C HIS A 11 -7.11 15.57 -2.64
N LEU A 12 -7.14 14.36 -2.08
CA LEU A 12 -7.71 13.18 -2.73
C LEU A 12 -8.79 12.57 -1.82
N SER A 13 -9.98 12.33 -2.38
CA SER A 13 -11.12 11.74 -1.66
C SER A 13 -11.91 10.80 -2.56
N GLU A 14 -12.22 9.60 -2.08
CA GLU A 14 -13.12 8.65 -2.74
C GLU A 14 -14.61 8.92 -2.44
N VAL A 15 -14.92 9.96 -1.67
CA VAL A 15 -16.31 10.34 -1.34
C VAL A 15 -16.91 11.24 -2.43
N GLN A 16 -16.09 11.96 -3.19
CA GLN A 16 -16.51 12.86 -4.28
C GLN A 16 -16.01 12.33 -5.63
N ASN A 17 -16.74 11.36 -6.19
CA ASN A 17 -16.32 10.58 -7.36
C ASN A 17 -16.20 11.34 -8.70
N MET A 18 -16.77 12.53 -8.81
CA MET A 18 -16.96 13.21 -10.10
C MET A 18 -15.68 13.83 -10.70
N ALA A 19 -14.59 13.92 -9.92
CA ALA A 19 -13.28 14.44 -10.35
C ALA A 19 -12.13 13.43 -10.16
N SER A 20 -12.48 12.14 -10.06
CA SER A 20 -11.66 11.08 -9.45
C SER A 20 -10.38 10.73 -10.21
N GLU A 21 -10.44 10.58 -11.53
CA GLU A 21 -9.34 10.00 -12.30
C GLU A 21 -8.24 11.03 -12.62
N GLU A 22 -8.63 12.24 -13.00
CA GLU A 22 -7.70 13.32 -13.34
C GLU A 22 -6.87 13.76 -12.12
N ILE A 23 -7.50 13.85 -10.95
CA ILE A 23 -6.78 14.15 -9.69
C ILE A 23 -5.82 13.01 -9.34
N LEU A 24 -6.21 11.75 -9.56
CA LEU A 24 -5.33 10.61 -9.31
C LEU A 24 -4.08 10.65 -10.21
N GLU A 25 -4.23 11.03 -11.48
CA GLU A 25 -3.12 11.21 -12.41
C GLU A 25 -2.21 12.37 -11.99
N GLN A 26 -2.77 13.52 -11.60
CA GLN A 26 -1.99 14.65 -11.09
C GLN A 26 -1.16 14.26 -9.84
N VAL A 27 -1.78 13.53 -8.90
CA VAL A 27 -1.10 13.02 -7.71
C VAL A 27 0.02 12.04 -8.10
N LEU A 28 -0.26 11.13 -9.05
CA LEU A 28 0.72 10.17 -9.54
C LEU A 28 1.93 10.88 -10.17
N GLU A 29 1.70 11.88 -11.01
CA GLU A 29 2.76 12.70 -11.62
C GLU A 29 3.59 13.45 -10.58
N SER A 30 2.94 14.06 -9.59
CA SER A 30 3.62 14.72 -8.48
C SER A 30 4.51 13.73 -7.71
N MET A 31 3.97 12.55 -7.34
CA MET A 31 4.73 11.49 -6.66
C MET A 31 5.89 10.97 -7.52
N GLN A 32 5.71 10.85 -8.83
CA GLN A 32 6.77 10.44 -9.75
C GLN A 32 7.86 11.51 -9.88
N LYS A 33 7.53 12.80 -9.76
CA LYS A 33 8.49 13.90 -9.76
C LYS A 33 9.24 14.01 -8.44
N SER A 34 8.52 14.00 -7.32
CA SER A 34 9.08 14.17 -5.97
C SER A 34 9.81 12.92 -5.46
N LYS A 35 9.44 11.73 -5.97
CA LYS A 35 9.91 10.40 -5.54
C LYS A 35 9.57 10.01 -4.10
N VAL A 36 9.02 10.94 -3.32
CA VAL A 36 8.66 10.76 -1.91
C VAL A 36 7.34 11.45 -1.66
N ALA A 37 6.45 10.79 -0.92
CA ALA A 37 5.17 11.34 -0.55
C ALA A 37 4.85 11.00 0.91
N LEU A 38 4.13 11.90 1.57
CA LEU A 38 3.49 11.67 2.85
C LEU A 38 1.99 11.65 2.62
N ILE A 39 1.35 10.51 2.86
CA ILE A 39 -0.07 10.30 2.57
C ILE A 39 -0.80 10.06 3.88
N GLY A 40 -1.87 10.82 4.11
CA GLY A 40 -2.82 10.59 5.20
C GLY A 40 -3.75 9.40 4.90
N LYS A 41 -4.69 9.09 5.80
CA LYS A 41 -5.65 8.02 5.53
C LYS A 41 -6.64 8.44 4.44
N ILE A 42 -6.61 7.76 3.30
CA ILE A 42 -7.68 7.85 2.29
C ILE A 42 -8.80 6.91 2.72
N HIS A 43 -10.00 7.47 2.92
CA HIS A 43 -11.19 6.68 3.23
C HIS A 43 -11.71 6.01 1.96
N THR A 44 -11.95 4.70 2.03
CA THR A 44 -12.57 3.92 0.96
C THR A 44 -13.99 3.53 1.39
N PRO A 45 -15.04 4.06 0.75
CA PRO A 45 -16.42 3.73 1.08
C PRO A 45 -16.71 2.24 0.82
N MET A 46 -17.35 1.55 1.77
CA MET A 46 -17.70 0.13 1.63
C MET A 46 -18.84 -0.13 0.63
N GLU A 47 -19.61 0.91 0.28
CA GLU A 47 -20.84 0.79 -0.54
C GLU A 47 -20.57 0.82 -2.05
N TYR A 48 -19.31 0.69 -2.47
CA TYR A 48 -18.92 0.93 -3.85
C TYR A 48 -19.34 -0.21 -4.79
N LYS A 49 -20.11 0.14 -5.83
CA LYS A 49 -20.55 -0.74 -6.93
C LYS A 49 -19.65 -0.66 -8.18
N GLY A 50 -18.38 -0.31 -8.01
CA GLY A 50 -17.43 0.02 -9.09
C GLY A 50 -16.15 -0.83 -9.06
N GLU A 51 -15.05 -0.32 -9.63
CA GLU A 51 -13.75 -1.02 -9.63
C GLU A 51 -13.33 -1.43 -8.21
N LEU A 52 -12.95 -2.70 -8.04
CA LEU A 52 -12.57 -3.29 -6.74
C LEU A 52 -11.28 -2.69 -6.13
N ALA A 53 -10.58 -1.81 -6.84
CA ALA A 53 -9.30 -1.26 -6.43
C ALA A 53 -9.45 0.15 -5.86
N SER A 54 -9.15 0.31 -4.56
CA SER A 54 -9.06 1.64 -3.93
C SER A 54 -7.92 2.48 -4.52
N TYR A 55 -7.96 3.80 -4.36
CA TYR A 55 -6.87 4.69 -4.77
C TYR A 55 -5.53 4.27 -4.17
N ASP A 56 -5.51 3.84 -2.89
CA ASP A 56 -4.29 3.33 -2.27
C ASP A 56 -3.73 2.13 -3.06
N MET A 57 -4.58 1.20 -3.51
CA MET A 57 -4.16 0.04 -4.30
C MET A 57 -3.69 0.48 -5.69
N ARG A 58 -4.40 1.40 -6.33
CA ARG A 58 -4.09 1.92 -7.67
C ARG A 58 -2.75 2.66 -7.68
N LEU A 59 -2.51 3.55 -6.72
CA LEU A 59 -1.23 4.26 -6.54
C LEU A 59 -0.07 3.28 -6.35
N ARG A 60 -0.23 2.30 -5.44
CA ARG A 60 0.80 1.29 -5.18
C ARG A 60 1.15 0.46 -6.41
N ARG A 61 0.15 0.08 -7.21
CA ARG A 61 0.35 -0.65 -8.46
C ARG A 61 0.99 0.23 -9.55
N LYS A 62 0.47 1.45 -9.79
CA LYS A 62 0.99 2.38 -10.82
C LYS A 62 2.44 2.81 -10.53
N LEU A 63 2.84 2.89 -9.26
CA LEU A 63 4.19 3.26 -8.83
C LEU A 63 5.12 2.06 -8.54
N ASP A 64 4.63 0.82 -8.69
CA ASP A 64 5.31 -0.42 -8.29
C ASP A 64 5.94 -0.34 -6.87
N LEU A 65 5.17 0.19 -5.91
CA LEU A 65 5.57 0.26 -4.50
C LEU A 65 5.48 -1.14 -3.89
N PHE A 66 6.45 -1.99 -4.18
CA PHE A 66 6.29 -3.43 -3.96
C PHE A 66 6.48 -3.91 -2.52
N ALA A 67 7.26 -3.17 -1.72
CA ALA A 67 7.57 -3.52 -0.34
C ALA A 67 6.88 -2.56 0.63
N ASN A 68 6.02 -3.10 1.49
CA ASN A 68 5.49 -2.40 2.64
C ASN A 68 6.32 -2.76 3.88
N VAL A 69 6.85 -1.76 4.57
CA VAL A 69 7.70 -1.92 5.75
C VAL A 69 6.95 -1.40 6.97
N VAL A 70 6.64 -2.28 7.91
CA VAL A 70 5.95 -1.92 9.16
C VAL A 70 6.84 -2.24 10.34
N ARG A 71 7.27 -1.21 11.06
CA ARG A 71 7.99 -1.40 12.33
C ARG A 71 6.97 -1.50 13.46
N VAL A 72 7.07 -2.57 14.24
CA VAL A 72 6.26 -2.81 15.43
C VAL A 72 7.20 -2.85 16.63
N SER A 73 7.07 -1.85 17.50
CA SER A 73 7.89 -1.73 18.70
C SER A 73 7.06 -1.34 19.91
N SER A 74 7.40 -1.88 21.08
CA SER A 74 6.77 -1.46 22.33
C SER A 74 7.12 0.00 22.64
N LEU A 75 6.10 0.82 22.93
CA LEU A 75 6.29 2.23 23.28
C LEU A 75 6.55 2.38 24.78
N PRO A 76 7.64 3.04 25.21
CA PRO A 76 7.90 3.30 26.63
C PRO A 76 6.73 4.07 27.26
N GLY A 77 6.29 3.62 28.44
CA GLY A 77 5.17 4.24 29.16
C GLY A 77 3.78 3.78 28.73
N TYR A 78 3.65 2.94 27.70
CA TYR A 78 2.36 2.42 27.24
C TYR A 78 2.25 0.91 27.48
N LYS A 79 1.47 0.51 28.49
CA LYS A 79 1.30 -0.90 28.85
C LYS A 79 0.36 -1.59 27.87
N THR A 80 0.80 -2.69 27.28
CA THR A 80 -0.07 -3.56 26.46
C THR A 80 0.00 -5.00 26.96
N ARG A 81 -0.76 -5.91 26.35
CA ARG A 81 -0.68 -7.34 26.66
C ARG A 81 0.72 -7.91 26.42
N HIS A 82 1.38 -7.44 25.35
CA HIS A 82 2.68 -7.93 24.89
C HIS A 82 3.73 -6.83 25.05
N ASN A 83 4.88 -7.15 25.62
CA ASN A 83 5.93 -6.16 25.91
C ASN A 83 7.25 -6.58 25.26
N ASN A 84 8.21 -5.65 25.20
CA ASN A 84 9.53 -5.84 24.60
C ASN A 84 9.47 -6.31 23.13
N LEU A 85 8.53 -5.75 22.37
CA LEU A 85 8.43 -5.99 20.93
C LEU A 85 9.46 -5.11 20.21
N ASP A 86 10.23 -5.73 19.31
CA ASP A 86 11.01 -5.05 18.27
C ASP A 86 11.05 -5.97 17.05
N LEU A 87 10.14 -5.73 16.10
CA LEU A 87 10.05 -6.51 14.88
C LEU A 87 9.71 -5.61 13.69
N VAL A 88 10.11 -6.06 12.52
CA VAL A 88 9.80 -5.41 11.25
C VAL A 88 9.09 -6.41 10.36
N ILE A 89 7.93 -6.02 9.85
CA ILE A 89 7.16 -6.78 8.87
C ILE A 89 7.50 -6.22 7.49
N ILE A 90 8.01 -7.08 6.62
CA ILE A 90 8.21 -6.80 5.19
C ILE A 90 7.12 -7.54 4.43
N ARG A 91 6.23 -6.79 3.78
CA ARG A 91 5.06 -7.33 3.10
C ARG A 91 5.11 -7.02 1.60
N GLU A 92 4.90 -8.05 0.79
CA GLU A 92 4.60 -7.91 -0.64
C GLU A 92 3.18 -7.34 -0.78
N GLN A 93 2.99 -6.34 -1.65
CA GLN A 93 1.70 -5.66 -1.81
C GLN A 93 1.28 -5.44 -3.27
N THR A 94 1.88 -6.15 -4.23
CA THR A 94 1.54 -6.03 -5.66
C THR A 94 0.86 -7.27 -6.24
N GLU A 95 0.87 -8.39 -5.53
CA GLU A 95 0.21 -9.64 -5.92
C GLU A 95 -0.39 -10.35 -4.69
N GLY A 96 -0.54 -11.68 -4.76
CA GLY A 96 -1.19 -12.50 -3.75
C GLY A 96 -2.70 -12.55 -3.93
N GLU A 97 -3.40 -12.61 -2.81
CA GLU A 97 -4.87 -12.56 -2.70
C GLU A 97 -5.42 -11.19 -3.14
N TYR A 98 -4.56 -10.17 -3.21
CA TYR A 98 -4.91 -8.80 -3.64
C TYR A 98 -4.83 -8.62 -5.16
N SER A 99 -4.84 -9.69 -5.95
CA SER A 99 -4.90 -9.64 -7.40
C SER A 99 -6.23 -9.04 -7.90
N SER A 100 -7.30 -9.16 -7.11
CA SER A 100 -8.67 -8.79 -7.47
C SER A 100 -9.18 -9.54 -8.72
N LEU A 101 -8.67 -10.77 -8.91
CA LEU A 101 -9.10 -11.66 -9.98
C LEU A 101 -10.14 -12.63 -9.43
N GLU A 102 -11.40 -12.25 -9.60
CA GLU A 102 -12.55 -12.96 -9.06
C GLU A 102 -13.53 -13.28 -10.18
N HIS A 103 -14.17 -14.45 -10.11
CA HIS A 103 -15.24 -14.82 -11.03
C HIS A 103 -16.22 -15.80 -10.38
N GLU A 104 -17.42 -15.88 -10.95
CA GLU A 104 -18.43 -16.86 -10.56
C GLU A 104 -18.40 -18.02 -11.56
N SER A 105 -17.82 -19.16 -11.17
CA SER A 105 -17.66 -20.32 -12.07
C SER A 105 -18.97 -21.08 -12.27
N ALA A 106 -19.86 -21.04 -11.28
CA ALA A 106 -21.24 -21.50 -11.34
C ALA A 106 -22.09 -20.65 -10.40
N LYS A 107 -23.42 -20.62 -10.57
CA LYS A 107 -24.32 -19.82 -9.72
C LYS A 107 -24.10 -20.10 -8.24
N GLY A 108 -23.65 -19.09 -7.48
CA GLY A 108 -23.33 -19.17 -6.06
C GLY A 108 -21.93 -19.68 -5.72
N VAL A 109 -21.08 -19.96 -6.71
CA VAL A 109 -19.69 -20.42 -6.54
C VAL A 109 -18.75 -19.31 -6.97
N ILE A 110 -18.17 -18.63 -5.98
CA ILE A 110 -17.22 -17.53 -6.20
C ILE A 110 -15.80 -18.06 -6.03
N GLU A 111 -14.97 -17.81 -7.04
CA GLU A 111 -13.56 -18.13 -7.05
C GLU A 111 -12.73 -16.86 -7.01
N CYS A 112 -11.67 -16.85 -6.20
CA CYS A 112 -10.70 -15.77 -6.10
C CYS A 112 -9.29 -16.33 -6.35
N MET A 113 -8.61 -15.80 -7.35
CA MET A 113 -7.31 -16.30 -7.79
C MET A 113 -6.17 -15.60 -7.04
N LYS A 114 -5.50 -16.34 -6.15
CA LYS A 114 -4.23 -15.92 -5.59
C LYS A 114 -3.13 -16.04 -6.64
N ILE A 115 -2.50 -14.92 -7.00
CA ILE A 115 -1.39 -14.91 -7.96
C ILE A 115 -0.09 -14.71 -7.20
N ILE A 116 0.86 -15.63 -7.35
CA ILE A 116 2.23 -15.45 -6.87
C ILE A 116 3.19 -15.71 -8.02
N THR A 117 4.12 -14.80 -8.24
CA THR A 117 5.15 -14.95 -9.27
C THR A 117 6.52 -15.11 -8.62
N ARG A 118 7.37 -15.93 -9.25
CA ARG A 118 8.75 -16.15 -8.80
C ARG A 118 9.54 -14.83 -8.74
N ALA A 119 9.39 -13.98 -9.76
CA ALA A 119 10.10 -12.69 -9.83
C ALA A 119 9.74 -11.76 -8.65
N LYS A 120 8.45 -11.61 -8.35
CA LYS A 120 7.99 -10.75 -7.25
C LYS A 120 8.30 -11.35 -5.88
N SER A 121 8.27 -12.67 -5.75
CA SER A 121 8.72 -13.37 -4.54
C SER A 121 10.22 -13.18 -4.29
N GLN A 122 11.05 -13.27 -5.33
CA GLN A 122 12.50 -13.07 -5.21
C GLN A 122 12.85 -11.64 -4.84
N ARG A 123 12.22 -10.63 -5.46
CA ARG A 123 12.53 -9.22 -5.15
C ARG A 123 12.16 -8.84 -3.72
N ILE A 124 11.02 -9.32 -3.19
CA ILE A 124 10.61 -9.01 -1.82
C ILE A 124 11.49 -9.73 -0.80
N ALA A 125 11.87 -10.98 -1.06
CA ALA A 125 12.81 -11.72 -0.21
C ALA A 125 14.17 -11.03 -0.17
N LYS A 126 14.71 -10.63 -1.34
CA LYS A 126 15.96 -9.88 -1.42
C LYS A 126 15.87 -8.57 -0.65
N PHE A 127 14.79 -7.81 -0.83
CA PHE A 127 14.57 -6.57 -0.09
C PHE A 127 14.58 -6.80 1.42
N ALA A 128 13.93 -7.87 1.91
CA ALA A 128 13.93 -8.20 3.33
C ALA A 128 15.34 -8.49 3.88
N PHE A 129 16.15 -9.28 3.16
CA PHE A 129 17.54 -9.53 3.56
C PHE A 129 18.42 -8.29 3.48
N ASP A 130 18.29 -7.49 2.41
CA ASP A 130 19.02 -6.22 2.27
C ASP A 130 18.63 -5.23 3.39
N PHE A 131 17.35 -5.21 3.78
CA PHE A 131 16.87 -4.39 4.89
C PHE A 131 17.48 -4.86 6.21
N ALA A 132 17.44 -6.17 6.49
CA ALA A 132 17.97 -6.76 7.70
C ALA A 132 19.48 -6.51 7.85
N THR A 133 20.26 -6.69 6.78
CA THR A 133 21.73 -6.47 6.81
C THR A 133 22.14 -5.00 6.95
N LYS A 134 21.28 -4.05 6.56
CA LYS A 134 21.54 -2.61 6.73
C LYS A 134 21.10 -2.05 8.09
N LYS A 135 20.19 -2.74 8.78
CA LYS A 135 19.48 -2.21 9.97
C LYS A 135 19.60 -3.07 11.22
N GLY A 136 19.98 -4.34 11.09
CA GLY A 136 20.42 -5.22 12.17
C GLY A 136 21.93 -5.19 12.29
#